data_AF-A0A8B9QP72-F1
#
_entry.id   AF-A0A8B9QP72-F1
#
_cell.length_a   1.000
_cell.length_b   1.000
_cell.length_c   1.000
_cell.angle_alpha   90.00
_cell.angle_beta   90.00
_cell.angle_gamma   90.00
#
_symmetry.space_group_name_H-M   'P 1'
#
loop_
_entity.id
_entity.type
_entity.pdbx_description
1 polymer ?
#
loop_
_entity_poly.entity_id
_entity_poly.type
_entity_poly.pdbx_seq_one_letter_code
_entity_poly.pdbx_strand_id
1 'polypeptide(L)'
;MAHITFVPVVLILTLLQYKTLFSTGLANGQPDVVDELGLHNDLQITKYDSRVILSWNNNLTEEETKKYSVKYILSYTFFNTSYERKERLQEKKKIIRLELHSGFNAKVKTQLFAKETEELIKESVWTECTYKAPPVYIQNLSCIIYNISFFNCTWHVKAEAPADIQIFFSYRQTGKYFECQQYIQNARKKNIGCHMKGIYFQPSRKIKLNISVTDLKNNSRGLSYYKALLPQKIEKLNPPINVSVSLENRSIKIHWKPPPTIGSASNNCFMYQVKITDHKIVNVAAEKYEYPLHRPAKKYTAQVRAKKEVCIRNEIWSDWSEPVIIHDGKLSCIYHS
;
A
#
# COMPACT_ATOMS: atom_id res chain seq x y z
N MET A 1 -70.88 18.14 -59.19
CA MET A 1 -70.26 17.33 -58.12
C MET A 1 -69.18 18.18 -57.47
N ALA A 2 -69.09 18.11 -56.13
CA ALA A 2 -68.23 18.85 -55.21
C ALA A 2 -68.70 20.27 -54.84
N HIS A 3 -69.28 20.33 -53.64
CA HIS A 3 -69.85 21.47 -52.95
C HIS A 3 -68.78 22.31 -52.21
N ILE A 4 -68.91 23.62 -52.42
CA ILE A 4 -68.75 24.79 -51.53
C ILE A 4 -68.86 24.40 -50.03
N THR A 5 -68.07 24.90 -49.06
CA THR A 5 -68.06 26.28 -48.54
C THR A 5 -67.00 26.47 -47.45
N PHE A 6 -66.49 27.70 -47.32
CA PHE A 6 -65.60 28.24 -46.28
C PHE A 6 -66.43 29.05 -45.27
N VAL A 7 -66.23 28.91 -43.95
CA VAL A 7 -66.44 29.97 -42.91
C VAL A 7 -65.77 29.56 -41.56
N PRO A 8 -65.56 30.46 -40.56
CA PRO A 8 -64.26 30.67 -39.93
C PRO A 8 -64.26 30.46 -38.39
N VAL A 9 -63.12 30.83 -37.80
CA VAL A 9 -62.70 30.84 -36.38
C VAL A 9 -63.77 31.29 -35.36
N VAL A 10 -63.84 30.58 -34.23
CA VAL A 10 -64.32 31.11 -32.94
C VAL A 10 -63.41 30.60 -31.80
N LEU A 11 -62.84 31.54 -31.05
CA LEU A 11 -62.15 31.35 -29.75
C LEU A 11 -63.19 30.99 -28.69
N ILE A 12 -62.94 29.97 -27.86
CA ILE A 12 -63.72 29.70 -26.65
C ILE A 12 -62.79 29.69 -25.43
N LEU A 13 -62.96 30.71 -24.59
CA LEU A 13 -62.56 30.77 -23.19
C LEU A 13 -63.43 29.81 -22.37
N THR A 14 -62.83 29.04 -21.45
CA THR A 14 -63.60 28.37 -20.38
C THR A 14 -63.01 28.66 -19.01
N LEU A 15 -63.93 29.07 -18.14
CA LEU A 15 -63.79 29.61 -16.80
C LEU A 15 -63.46 28.56 -15.73
N LEU A 16 -62.85 29.06 -14.65
CA LEU A 16 -62.74 28.41 -13.34
C LEU A 16 -64.09 27.90 -12.82
N GLN A 17 -64.09 26.71 -12.23
CA GLN A 17 -65.03 26.36 -11.16
C GLN A 17 -64.26 25.78 -9.96
N TYR A 18 -64.29 26.56 -8.88
CA TYR A 18 -63.98 26.14 -7.51
C TYR A 18 -64.99 25.06 -7.08
N LYS A 19 -64.50 23.90 -6.63
CA LYS A 19 -65.29 23.00 -5.78
C LYS A 19 -64.60 22.89 -4.42
N THR A 20 -65.18 23.61 -3.47
CA THR A 20 -65.03 23.38 -2.03
C THR A 20 -65.53 21.98 -1.68
N LEU A 21 -64.67 21.18 -1.04
CA LEU A 21 -65.08 19.97 -0.34
C LEU A 21 -64.67 20.16 1.13
N PHE A 22 -65.66 20.46 1.96
CA PHE A 22 -65.55 20.35 3.40
C PHE A 22 -65.40 18.87 3.76
N SER A 23 -64.32 18.51 4.43
CA SER A 23 -64.25 17.30 5.24
C SER A 23 -63.73 17.72 6.61
N THR A 24 -64.65 17.80 7.56
CA THR A 24 -64.35 17.95 8.99
C THR A 24 -63.72 16.66 9.49
N GLY A 25 -62.43 16.72 9.80
CA GLY A 25 -61.70 15.69 10.53
C GLY A 25 -60.83 16.38 11.57
N LEU A 26 -61.38 16.58 12.77
CA LEU A 26 -60.62 16.91 13.96
C LEU A 26 -59.70 15.71 14.27
N ALA A 27 -58.40 15.87 14.02
CA ALA A 27 -57.39 15.01 14.59
C ALA A 27 -56.20 15.89 15.00
N ASN A 28 -56.13 16.11 16.31
CA ASN A 28 -55.05 16.72 17.05
C ASN A 28 -53.73 15.99 16.70
N GLY A 29 -52.86 16.65 15.94
CA GLY A 29 -51.54 16.14 15.56
C GLY A 29 -50.47 17.08 16.09
N GLN A 30 -49.76 16.61 17.12
CA GLN A 30 -48.56 17.21 17.70
C GLN A 30 -47.62 17.79 16.62
N PRO A 31 -46.97 18.94 16.85
CA PRO A 31 -45.99 19.46 15.89
C PRO A 31 -44.87 18.44 15.70
N ASP A 32 -44.53 18.22 14.43
CA ASP A 32 -43.37 17.46 13.98
C ASP A 32 -42.16 17.78 14.87
N VAL A 33 -41.59 16.73 15.46
CA VAL A 33 -40.33 16.79 16.20
C VAL A 33 -39.29 17.34 15.25
N VAL A 34 -38.95 18.62 15.48
CA VAL A 34 -37.79 19.30 14.93
C VAL A 34 -36.59 18.36 15.08
N ASP A 35 -35.78 18.23 14.04
CA ASP A 35 -34.51 17.49 14.06
C ASP A 35 -33.54 18.15 15.07
N GLU A 36 -33.76 17.92 16.36
CA GLU A 36 -33.24 18.71 17.49
C GLU A 36 -31.72 18.65 17.64
N LEU A 37 -31.04 17.74 16.94
CA LEU A 37 -29.59 17.54 17.07
C LEU A 37 -28.79 17.94 15.83
N GLY A 38 -29.45 18.28 14.70
CA GLY A 38 -28.85 18.81 13.46
C GLY A 38 -27.43 18.32 13.12
N LEU A 39 -27.11 17.04 13.35
CA LEU A 39 -25.73 16.60 13.53
C LEU A 39 -24.97 16.70 12.22
N HIS A 40 -24.04 17.64 12.11
CA HIS A 40 -23.30 17.91 10.88
C HIS A 40 -21.79 17.92 11.15
N ASN A 41 -21.00 17.52 10.15
CA ASN A 41 -19.54 17.63 10.20
C ASN A 41 -19.05 18.81 9.37
N ASP A 42 -18.25 19.70 9.95
CA ASP A 42 -17.46 20.65 9.18
C ASP A 42 -16.12 20.00 8.80
N LEU A 43 -16.03 19.44 7.58
CA LEU A 43 -14.85 18.73 7.09
C LEU A 43 -13.91 19.67 6.32
N GLN A 44 -12.72 19.86 6.87
CA GLN A 44 -11.69 20.74 6.33
C GLN A 44 -10.46 19.95 5.88
N ILE A 45 -9.78 20.46 4.86
CA ILE A 45 -8.55 19.88 4.32
C ILE A 45 -7.43 20.90 4.43
N THR A 46 -6.35 20.53 5.11
CA THR A 46 -5.11 21.31 5.17
C THR A 46 -3.93 20.52 4.61
N LYS A 47 -3.06 21.18 3.85
CA LYS A 47 -1.88 20.56 3.23
C LYS A 47 -0.61 21.01 3.94
N TYR A 48 0.23 20.05 4.35
CA TYR A 48 1.56 20.32 4.89
C TYR A 48 2.60 19.42 4.20
N ASP A 49 3.36 19.99 3.26
CA ASP A 49 4.37 19.28 2.47
C ASP A 49 3.75 18.04 1.78
N SER A 50 4.14 16.82 2.17
CA SER A 50 3.65 15.56 1.63
C SER A 50 2.39 15.00 2.31
N ARG A 51 1.85 15.71 3.29
CA ARG A 51 0.77 15.26 4.17
C ARG A 51 -0.48 16.06 3.92
N VAL A 52 -1.61 15.36 3.79
CA VAL A 52 -2.93 15.96 3.78
C VAL A 52 -3.58 15.66 5.12
N ILE A 53 -4.03 16.69 5.81
CA ILE A 53 -4.72 16.56 7.09
C ILE A 53 -6.18 16.82 6.82
N LEU A 54 -7.00 15.79 7.06
CA LEU A 54 -8.43 15.94 7.19
C LEU A 54 -8.73 16.31 8.63
N SER A 55 -9.51 17.35 8.86
CA SER A 55 -10.00 17.73 10.18
C SER A 55 -11.50 17.92 10.11
N TRP A 56 -12.20 17.51 11.16
CA TRP A 56 -13.65 17.66 11.23
C TRP A 56 -14.09 18.10 12.61
N ASN A 57 -15.13 18.92 12.64
CA ASN A 57 -15.82 19.29 13.87
C ASN A 57 -17.28 18.88 13.80
N ASN A 58 -17.84 18.57 14.97
CA ASN A 58 -19.28 18.41 15.15
C ASN A 58 -19.87 19.70 15.76
N ASN A 59 -21.17 19.87 15.61
CA ASN A 59 -21.93 21.01 16.10
C ASN A 59 -22.56 20.78 17.49
N LEU A 60 -22.01 19.87 18.30
CA LEU A 60 -22.55 19.61 19.64
C LEU A 60 -22.26 20.77 20.59
N THR A 61 -23.26 21.06 21.43
CA THR A 61 -23.14 21.99 22.56
C THR A 61 -22.33 21.40 23.70
N GLU A 62 -21.89 22.25 24.64
CA GLU A 62 -21.13 21.78 25.80
C GLU A 62 -21.94 20.79 26.66
N GLU A 63 -23.24 21.01 26.82
CA GLU A 63 -24.14 20.13 27.57
C GLU A 63 -24.26 18.74 26.93
N GLU A 64 -24.39 18.69 25.60
CA GLU A 64 -24.44 17.44 24.85
C GLU A 64 -23.12 16.67 24.93
N THR A 65 -21.97 17.37 24.90
CA THR A 65 -20.67 16.72 25.08
C THR A 65 -20.47 16.15 26.49
N LYS A 66 -21.22 16.64 27.49
CA LYS A 66 -21.25 16.05 28.83
C LYS A 66 -22.07 14.75 28.84
N LYS A 67 -23.18 14.68 28.09
CA LYS A 67 -24.08 13.52 28.01
C LYS A 67 -23.59 12.40 27.07
N TYR A 68 -22.96 12.77 25.95
CA TYR A 68 -22.62 11.84 24.86
C TYR A 68 -21.13 11.68 24.65
N SER A 69 -20.70 10.49 24.26
CA SER A 69 -19.38 10.24 23.69
C SER A 69 -19.47 10.23 22.16
N VAL A 70 -18.46 10.80 21.50
CA VAL A 70 -18.45 11.00 20.06
C VAL A 70 -17.40 10.10 19.41
N LYS A 71 -17.81 9.36 18.39
CA LYS A 71 -16.89 8.64 17.50
C LYS A 71 -17.16 9.06 16.06
N TYR A 72 -16.15 8.96 15.21
CA TYR A 72 -16.25 9.30 13.80
C TYR A 72 -15.98 8.07 12.96
N ILE A 73 -16.78 7.85 11.92
CA ILE A 73 -16.43 6.89 10.87
C ILE A 73 -15.85 7.68 9.72
N LEU A 74 -14.58 7.42 9.42
CA LEU A 74 -13.92 7.92 8.22
C LEU A 74 -13.88 6.81 7.18
N SER A 75 -14.32 7.11 5.97
CA SER A 75 -14.06 6.29 4.78
C SER A 75 -13.27 7.11 3.76
N TYR A 76 -12.25 6.51 3.13
CA TYR A 76 -11.55 7.14 2.02
C TYR A 76 -10.99 6.13 1.02
N THR A 77 -10.93 6.55 -0.24
CA THR A 77 -10.42 5.76 -1.38
C THR A 77 -9.51 6.62 -2.24
N PHE A 78 -8.30 6.14 -2.52
CA PHE A 78 -7.38 6.84 -3.43
C PHE A 78 -7.85 6.68 -4.88
N PHE A 79 -7.59 7.69 -5.71
CA PHE A 79 -7.91 7.61 -7.13
C PHE A 79 -7.26 6.41 -7.81
N ASN A 80 -7.97 5.81 -8.76
CA ASN A 80 -7.55 4.62 -9.51
C ASN A 80 -7.30 3.38 -8.62
N THR A 81 -7.91 3.33 -7.44
CA THR A 81 -7.93 2.16 -6.57
C THR A 81 -9.37 1.81 -6.23
N SER A 82 -9.66 0.52 -6.02
CA SER A 82 -10.97 0.04 -5.56
C SER A 82 -11.01 -0.22 -4.04
N TYR A 83 -9.88 -0.03 -3.36
CA TYR A 83 -9.75 -0.37 -1.95
C TYR A 83 -10.22 0.79 -1.07
N GLU A 84 -11.44 0.68 -0.55
CA GLU A 84 -12.00 1.59 0.44
C GLU A 84 -11.40 1.30 1.82
N ARG A 85 -10.84 2.34 2.45
CA ARG A 85 -10.37 2.27 3.83
C ARG A 85 -11.41 2.87 4.74
N LYS A 86 -11.90 2.08 5.68
CA LYS A 86 -12.90 2.50 6.66
C LYS A 86 -12.36 2.34 8.07
N GLU A 87 -12.41 3.40 8.86
CA GLU A 87 -11.83 3.47 10.20
C GLU A 87 -12.81 4.17 11.15
N ARG A 88 -12.88 3.70 12.40
CA ARG A 88 -13.60 4.38 13.48
C ARG A 88 -12.58 5.11 14.35
N LEU A 89 -12.76 6.41 14.54
CA LEU A 89 -11.81 7.32 15.17
C LEU A 89 -12.47 8.07 16.34
N GLN A 90 -11.66 8.46 17.32
CA GLN A 90 -12.07 9.42 18.36
C GLN A 90 -11.49 10.80 18.09
N GLU A 91 -10.33 10.87 17.43
CA GLU A 91 -9.73 12.16 17.11
C GLU A 91 -10.51 12.89 16.02
N LYS A 92 -10.50 14.23 16.10
CA LYS A 92 -11.10 15.14 15.12
C LYS A 92 -10.24 15.39 13.88
N LYS A 93 -9.20 14.59 13.68
CA LYS A 93 -8.26 14.76 12.56
C LYS A 93 -7.61 13.45 12.14
N LYS A 94 -7.31 13.35 10.85
CA LYS A 94 -6.54 12.25 10.25
C LYS A 94 -5.49 12.77 9.30
N ILE A 95 -4.28 12.23 9.43
CA ILE A 95 -3.20 12.46 8.45
C ILE A 95 -3.28 11.40 7.36
N ILE A 96 -3.58 11.83 6.14
CA ILE A 96 -3.53 11.03 4.91
C ILE A 96 -2.17 11.26 4.24
N ARG A 97 -1.44 10.16 4.01
CA ARG A 97 -0.20 10.16 3.24
C ARG A 97 -0.53 9.76 1.80
N LEU A 98 -0.36 10.68 0.87
CA LEU A 98 -0.71 10.47 -0.54
C LEU A 98 0.22 9.48 -1.25
N GLU A 99 1.46 9.37 -0.79
CA GLU A 99 2.51 8.63 -1.49
C GLU A 99 2.68 9.10 -2.95
N LEU A 100 2.26 8.26 -3.91
CA LEU A 100 2.28 8.54 -5.35
C LEU A 100 0.86 8.66 -5.94
N HIS A 101 -0.18 8.70 -5.11
CA HIS A 101 -1.55 8.88 -5.58
C HIS A 101 -1.82 10.32 -5.99
N SER A 102 -2.61 10.51 -7.05
CA SER A 102 -3.04 11.82 -7.56
C SER A 102 -4.17 12.47 -6.75
N GLY A 103 -4.62 11.83 -5.67
CA GLY A 103 -5.69 12.32 -4.82
C GLY A 103 -6.54 11.20 -4.23
N PHE A 104 -7.61 11.58 -3.53
CA PHE A 104 -8.55 10.66 -2.91
C PHE A 104 -9.93 11.30 -2.72
N ASN A 105 -10.95 10.44 -2.62
CA ASN A 105 -12.27 10.78 -2.11
C ASN A 105 -12.32 10.37 -0.64
N ALA A 106 -12.88 11.19 0.23
CA ALA A 106 -13.09 10.86 1.63
C ALA A 106 -14.47 11.31 2.10
N LYS A 107 -15.03 10.58 3.05
CA LYS A 107 -16.28 10.92 3.71
C LYS A 107 -16.20 10.62 5.19
N VAL A 108 -16.80 11.47 6.01
CA VAL A 108 -16.86 11.30 7.47
C VAL A 108 -18.30 11.39 7.95
N LYS A 109 -18.64 10.57 8.95
CA LYS A 109 -19.89 10.74 9.71
C LYS A 109 -19.62 10.62 11.20
N THR A 110 -20.47 11.27 11.98
CA THR A 110 -20.42 11.28 13.45
C THR A 110 -21.37 10.23 14.00
N GLN A 111 -20.95 9.53 15.05
CA GLN A 111 -21.74 8.62 15.85
C GLN A 111 -21.77 9.14 17.29
N LEU A 112 -22.95 9.33 17.85
CA LEU A 112 -23.15 9.69 19.25
C LEU A 112 -23.52 8.46 20.05
N PHE A 113 -22.83 8.24 21.17
CA PHE A 113 -23.13 7.17 22.10
C PHE A 113 -23.48 7.76 23.46
N ALA A 114 -24.51 7.24 24.12
CA ALA A 114 -24.79 7.60 25.51
C ALA A 114 -23.62 7.16 26.39
N LYS A 115 -23.14 8.04 27.29
CA LYS A 115 -22.00 7.68 28.15
C LYS A 115 -22.34 6.61 29.19
N GLU A 116 -23.59 6.57 29.63
CA GLU A 116 -24.02 5.66 30.70
C GLU A 116 -24.21 4.23 30.19
N THR A 117 -24.81 4.07 29.02
CA THR A 117 -25.17 2.76 28.45
C THR A 117 -24.25 2.31 27.32
N GLU A 118 -23.39 3.20 26.81
CA GLU A 118 -22.59 3.01 25.60
C GLU A 118 -23.39 2.71 24.31
N GLU A 119 -24.70 2.93 24.33
CA GLU A 119 -25.56 2.67 23.18
C GLU A 119 -25.46 3.77 22.13
N LEU A 120 -25.56 3.38 20.85
CA LEU A 120 -25.58 4.32 19.73
C LEU A 120 -26.92 5.04 19.69
N ILE A 121 -26.89 6.35 19.92
CA ILE A 121 -28.09 7.21 19.98
C ILE A 121 -28.43 7.78 18.61
N LYS A 122 -27.43 8.31 17.90
CA LYS A 122 -27.62 8.98 16.62
C LYS A 122 -26.39 8.90 15.74
N GLU A 123 -26.62 8.90 14.42
CA GLU A 123 -25.59 9.07 13.42
C GLU A 123 -25.89 10.29 12.54
N SER A 124 -24.85 11.00 12.11
CA SER A 124 -25.00 12.04 11.09
C SER A 124 -25.07 11.41 9.69
N VAL A 125 -25.52 12.21 8.73
CA VAL A 125 -25.26 11.94 7.31
C VAL A 125 -23.75 11.98 7.03
N TRP A 126 -23.35 11.46 5.86
CA TRP A 126 -21.97 11.55 5.39
C TRP A 126 -21.66 12.95 4.89
N THR A 127 -20.57 13.53 5.37
CA THR A 127 -19.96 14.71 4.79
C THR A 127 -18.79 14.27 3.92
N GLU A 128 -18.85 14.58 2.63
CA GLU A 128 -17.87 14.13 1.64
C GLU A 128 -16.90 15.25 1.24
N CYS A 129 -15.69 14.87 0.85
CA CYS A 129 -14.71 15.76 0.27
C CYS A 129 -13.86 15.03 -0.77
N THR A 130 -13.31 15.79 -1.71
CA THR A 130 -12.38 15.28 -2.71
C THR A 130 -11.10 16.10 -2.66
N TYR A 131 -9.96 15.43 -2.51
CA TYR A 131 -8.65 16.07 -2.60
C TYR A 131 -7.96 15.70 -3.90
N LYS A 132 -7.61 16.70 -4.71
CA LYS A 132 -6.79 16.54 -5.93
C LYS A 132 -5.36 17.00 -5.64
N ALA A 133 -4.41 16.08 -5.76
CA ALA A 133 -2.99 16.38 -5.58
C ALA A 133 -2.38 17.01 -6.85
N PRO A 134 -1.21 17.67 -6.76
CA PRO A 134 -0.44 18.02 -7.94
C PRO A 134 -0.13 16.79 -8.82
N PRO A 135 0.12 16.99 -10.12
CA PRO A 135 0.44 15.90 -11.03
C PRO A 135 1.58 15.02 -10.50
N VAL A 136 1.44 13.70 -10.65
CA VAL A 136 2.49 12.73 -10.33
C VAL A 136 3.06 12.20 -11.63
N TYR A 137 4.29 12.61 -11.97
CA TYR A 137 4.92 12.31 -13.27
C TYR A 137 5.71 11.00 -13.32
N ILE A 138 5.76 10.26 -12.20
CA ILE A 138 6.40 8.95 -12.14
C ILE A 138 5.38 7.85 -11.84
N GLN A 139 5.70 6.63 -12.26
CA GLN A 139 4.95 5.42 -11.94
C GLN A 139 5.88 4.21 -11.77
N ASN A 140 5.34 3.09 -11.29
CA ASN A 140 6.08 1.85 -11.09
C ASN A 140 7.37 2.01 -10.24
N LEU A 141 7.31 2.86 -9.21
CA LEU A 141 8.42 3.00 -8.27
C LEU A 141 8.65 1.68 -7.53
N SER A 142 9.77 1.03 -7.85
CA SER A 142 10.22 -0.21 -7.22
C SER A 142 11.58 0.00 -6.61
N CYS A 143 11.77 -0.48 -5.38
CA CYS A 143 13.03 -0.39 -4.66
C CYS A 143 13.40 -1.74 -4.07
N ILE A 144 14.68 -2.08 -4.14
CA ILE A 144 15.23 -3.33 -3.62
C ILE A 144 16.55 -3.06 -2.90
N ILE A 145 16.72 -3.69 -1.74
CA ILE A 145 17.98 -3.75 -1.03
C ILE A 145 18.61 -5.11 -1.31
N TYR A 146 19.90 -5.15 -1.64
CA TYR A 146 20.63 -6.39 -1.91
C TYR A 146 22.05 -6.27 -1.36
N ASN A 147 22.74 -7.39 -1.18
CA ASN A 147 24.04 -7.42 -0.49
C ASN A 147 24.04 -6.63 0.83
N ILE A 148 22.88 -6.61 1.53
CA ILE A 148 22.62 -5.97 2.84
C ILE A 148 22.72 -4.43 2.84
N SER A 149 23.51 -3.84 1.94
CA SER A 149 23.91 -2.43 1.99
C SER A 149 23.76 -1.70 0.65
N PHE A 150 23.36 -2.40 -0.42
CA PHE A 150 23.17 -1.78 -1.73
C PHE A 150 21.69 -1.52 -1.94
N PHE A 151 21.36 -0.36 -2.50
CA PHE A 151 19.99 0.09 -2.70
C PHE A 151 19.78 0.48 -4.15
N ASN A 152 18.80 -0.15 -4.77
CA ASN A 152 18.36 0.16 -6.12
C ASN A 152 16.90 0.59 -6.08
N CYS A 153 16.62 1.78 -6.59
CA CYS A 153 15.27 2.22 -6.90
C CYS A 153 15.16 2.52 -8.39
N THR A 154 14.03 2.15 -8.99
CA THR A 154 13.71 2.44 -10.39
C THR A 154 12.29 2.94 -10.50
N TRP A 155 12.03 3.77 -11.50
CA TRP A 155 10.71 4.32 -11.81
C TRP A 155 10.57 4.58 -13.30
N HIS A 156 9.34 4.59 -13.77
CA HIS A 156 9.00 5.00 -15.13
C HIS A 156 8.52 6.46 -15.11
N VAL A 157 8.90 7.21 -16.13
CA VAL A 157 8.32 8.54 -16.39
C VAL A 157 7.00 8.33 -17.12
N LYS A 158 5.93 8.99 -16.66
CA LYS A 158 4.63 8.92 -17.32
C LYS A 158 4.63 9.65 -18.66
N ALA A 159 3.76 9.25 -19.57
CA ALA A 159 3.63 9.88 -20.88
C ALA A 159 3.20 11.35 -20.78
N GLU A 160 2.39 11.69 -19.77
CA GLU A 160 1.90 13.05 -19.52
C GLU A 160 2.95 13.99 -18.89
N ALA A 161 4.16 13.47 -18.61
CA ALA A 161 5.22 14.27 -18.02
C ALA A 161 5.78 15.29 -19.02
N PRO A 162 6.00 16.56 -18.62
CA PRO A 162 6.60 17.56 -19.50
C PRO A 162 8.00 17.12 -19.96
N ALA A 163 8.35 17.44 -21.22
CA ALA A 163 9.60 16.98 -21.83
C ALA A 163 10.86 17.44 -21.07
N ASP A 164 10.81 18.61 -20.43
CA ASP A 164 11.95 19.29 -19.81
C ASP A 164 12.11 19.00 -18.31
N ILE A 165 11.33 18.09 -17.71
CA ILE A 165 11.50 17.77 -16.30
C ILE A 165 12.74 16.91 -16.03
N GLN A 166 13.38 17.05 -14.88
CA GLN A 166 14.36 16.10 -14.36
C GLN A 166 13.91 15.56 -13.01
N ILE A 167 14.17 14.28 -12.76
CA ILE A 167 13.81 13.61 -11.51
C ILE A 167 15.05 13.46 -10.64
N PHE A 168 14.91 13.74 -9.36
CA PHE A 168 15.95 13.53 -8.36
C PHE A 168 15.42 12.65 -7.25
N PHE A 169 16.33 11.89 -6.66
CA PHE A 169 16.02 10.90 -5.64
C PHE A 169 16.88 11.12 -4.42
N SER A 170 16.23 11.07 -3.26
CA SER A 170 16.90 10.99 -1.98
C SER A 170 16.10 10.14 -1.02
N TYR A 171 16.73 9.72 0.07
CA TYR A 171 16.01 9.08 1.16
C TYR A 171 16.48 9.61 2.51
N ARG A 172 15.60 9.47 3.50
CA ARG A 172 15.86 9.82 4.89
C ARG A 172 15.67 8.61 5.79
N GLN A 173 16.64 8.36 6.66
CA GLN A 173 16.54 7.38 7.74
C GLN A 173 17.16 7.96 9.01
N THR A 174 16.45 7.85 10.15
CA THR A 174 16.95 8.31 11.46
C THR A 174 17.52 9.72 11.46
N GLY A 175 16.76 10.66 10.88
CA GLY A 175 17.17 12.06 10.81
C GLY A 175 18.16 12.35 9.68
N LYS A 176 19.02 11.40 9.30
CA LYS A 176 20.02 11.53 8.23
C LYS A 176 19.38 11.52 6.85
N TYR A 177 19.90 12.38 5.98
CA TYR A 177 19.49 12.57 4.59
C TYR A 177 20.60 12.08 3.66
N PHE A 178 20.22 11.40 2.59
CA PHE A 178 21.14 10.82 1.62
C PHE A 178 20.62 11.07 0.21
N GLU A 179 21.46 11.69 -0.61
CA GLU A 179 21.19 11.89 -2.03
C GLU A 179 21.59 10.65 -2.83
N CYS A 180 21.03 10.55 -4.03
CA CYS A 180 21.42 9.50 -4.95
C CYS A 180 22.91 9.58 -5.30
N GLN A 181 23.63 8.47 -5.13
CA GLN A 181 25.05 8.36 -5.48
C GLN A 181 25.25 8.20 -6.99
N GLN A 182 24.47 7.33 -7.63
CA GLN A 182 24.59 7.03 -9.05
C GLN A 182 23.21 6.93 -9.69
N TYR A 183 22.87 7.89 -10.55
CA TYR A 183 21.63 7.84 -11.31
C TYR A 183 21.70 6.83 -12.46
N ILE A 184 20.59 6.13 -12.68
CA ILE A 184 20.34 5.33 -13.88
C ILE A 184 19.58 6.24 -14.85
N GLN A 185 20.12 6.45 -16.04
CA GLN A 185 19.53 7.34 -17.04
C GLN A 185 19.02 6.57 -18.26
N ASN A 186 17.94 7.05 -18.85
CA ASN A 186 17.48 6.57 -20.14
C ASN A 186 18.21 7.27 -21.30
N ALA A 187 17.91 6.88 -22.54
CA ALA A 187 18.49 7.47 -23.74
C ALA A 187 18.30 9.01 -23.86
N ARG A 188 17.28 9.57 -23.20
CA ARG A 188 16.99 11.01 -23.16
C ARG A 188 17.66 11.71 -21.96
N LYS A 189 18.59 11.05 -21.28
CA LYS A 189 19.30 11.57 -20.09
C LYS A 189 18.36 11.94 -18.92
N LYS A 190 17.18 11.32 -18.86
CA LYS A 190 16.28 11.43 -17.69
C LYS A 190 16.66 10.39 -16.65
N ASN A 191 16.73 10.81 -15.40
CA ASN A 191 16.94 9.92 -14.28
C ASN A 191 15.69 9.04 -14.11
N ILE A 192 15.87 7.73 -14.30
CA ILE A 192 14.84 6.68 -14.19
C ILE A 192 15.13 5.69 -13.05
N GLY A 193 16.22 5.92 -12.33
CA GLY A 193 16.58 5.12 -11.18
C GLY A 193 17.75 5.70 -10.42
N CYS A 194 18.01 5.10 -9.27
CA CYS A 194 19.11 5.44 -8.38
C CYS A 194 19.74 4.15 -7.86
N HIS A 195 21.06 4.07 -7.95
CA HIS A 195 21.89 3.06 -7.31
C HIS A 195 22.76 3.71 -6.23
N MET A 196 22.83 3.05 -5.07
CA MET A 196 23.67 3.46 -3.95
C MET A 196 24.29 2.25 -3.25
N LYS A 197 25.48 2.42 -2.69
CA LYS A 197 26.26 1.40 -2.01
C LYS A 197 26.66 1.85 -0.61
N GLY A 198 27.01 0.90 0.24
CA GLY A 198 27.56 1.16 1.57
C GLY A 198 26.55 1.78 2.55
N ILE A 199 25.26 1.49 2.37
CA ILE A 199 24.22 2.02 3.23
C ILE A 199 24.01 1.09 4.41
N TYR A 200 23.96 1.67 5.61
CA TYR A 200 23.46 0.97 6.79
C TYR A 200 21.95 1.17 6.94
N PHE A 201 21.19 0.08 6.93
CA PHE A 201 19.75 0.11 7.12
C PHE A 201 19.35 -0.30 8.54
N GLN A 202 18.67 0.60 9.24
CA GLN A 202 18.04 0.23 10.50
C GLN A 202 16.83 -0.70 10.28
N PRO A 203 16.81 -1.92 10.89
CA PRO A 203 15.85 -2.95 10.50
C PRO A 203 14.38 -2.58 10.73
N SER A 204 14.06 -1.99 11.89
CA SER A 204 12.68 -1.69 12.30
C SER A 204 12.25 -0.25 12.01
N ARG A 205 13.05 0.54 11.27
CA ARG A 205 12.74 1.95 10.96
C ARG A 205 12.50 2.12 9.47
N LYS A 206 11.33 2.69 9.14
CA LYS A 206 10.99 3.02 7.75
C LYS A 206 11.98 4.03 7.18
N ILE A 207 12.45 3.76 5.96
CA ILE A 207 13.12 4.76 5.12
C ILE A 207 12.04 5.62 4.46
N LYS A 208 12.27 6.93 4.41
CA LYS A 208 11.39 7.88 3.72
C LYS A 208 12.07 8.30 2.42
N LEU A 209 11.56 7.80 1.31
CA LEU A 209 11.99 8.20 -0.02
C LEU A 209 11.42 9.58 -0.33
N ASN A 210 12.20 10.41 -0.98
CA ASN A 210 11.79 11.67 -1.58
C ASN A 210 12.16 11.63 -3.06
N ILE A 211 11.17 11.83 -3.91
CA ILE A 211 11.33 11.91 -5.36
C ILE A 211 10.92 13.32 -5.75
N SER A 212 11.88 14.16 -6.09
CA SER A 212 11.62 15.51 -6.56
C SER A 212 11.67 15.58 -8.08
N VAL A 213 10.84 16.43 -8.65
CA VAL A 213 10.73 16.70 -10.07
C VAL A 213 10.90 18.19 -10.27
N THR A 214 11.91 18.55 -11.05
CA THR A 214 12.25 19.94 -11.35
C THR A 214 12.05 20.20 -12.83
N ASP A 215 11.38 21.30 -13.17
CA ASP A 215 11.33 21.81 -14.54
C ASP A 215 12.63 22.56 -14.84
N LEU A 216 13.41 22.06 -15.81
CA LEU A 216 14.69 22.65 -16.16
C LEU A 216 14.57 23.99 -16.90
N LYS A 217 13.41 24.32 -17.49
CA LYS A 217 13.20 25.57 -18.23
C LYS A 217 12.75 26.71 -17.34
N ASN A 218 11.77 26.44 -16.47
CA ASN A 218 11.08 27.51 -15.74
C ASN A 218 11.62 27.75 -14.32
N ASN A 219 12.60 26.95 -13.86
CA ASN A 219 13.11 26.94 -12.48
C ASN A 219 11.99 27.03 -11.42
N SER A 220 10.80 26.52 -11.76
CA SER A 220 9.61 26.63 -10.92
C SER A 220 9.77 25.71 -9.70
N ARG A 221 9.03 26.01 -8.63
CA ARG A 221 9.01 25.18 -7.42
C ARG A 221 8.74 23.71 -7.80
N GLY A 222 9.77 22.88 -7.65
CA GLY A 222 9.70 21.45 -7.99
C GLY A 222 8.63 20.72 -7.19
N LEU A 223 8.08 19.66 -7.80
CA LEU A 223 7.14 18.77 -7.14
C LEU A 223 7.91 17.70 -6.38
N SER A 224 7.51 17.38 -5.15
CA SER A 224 8.13 16.30 -4.37
C SER A 224 7.10 15.28 -3.93
N TYR A 225 7.43 14.00 -4.10
CA TYR A 225 6.63 12.87 -3.69
C TYR A 225 7.37 12.02 -2.67
N TYR A 226 6.63 11.48 -1.70
CA TYR A 226 7.26 10.82 -0.56
C TYR A 226 6.66 9.44 -0.32
N LYS A 227 7.50 8.42 -0.23
CA LYS A 227 7.07 7.05 0.05
C LYS A 227 7.85 6.47 1.21
N ALA A 228 7.17 5.78 2.13
CA ALA A 228 7.82 5.16 3.28
C ALA A 228 7.87 3.65 3.12
N LEU A 229 9.07 3.07 3.15
CA LEU A 229 9.28 1.62 3.01
C LEU A 229 9.98 1.07 4.25
N LEU A 230 9.68 -0.18 4.61
CA LEU A 230 10.42 -0.89 5.65
C LEU A 230 11.57 -1.66 4.98
N PRO A 231 12.85 -1.42 5.33
CA PRO A 231 14.00 -2.05 4.66
C PRO A 231 13.88 -3.58 4.54
N GLN A 232 13.49 -4.25 5.63
CA GLN A 232 13.34 -5.70 5.66
C GLN A 232 12.31 -6.27 4.67
N LYS A 233 11.32 -5.47 4.25
CA LYS A 233 10.28 -5.90 3.29
C LYS A 233 10.72 -5.79 1.83
N ILE A 234 11.83 -5.11 1.57
CA ILE A 234 12.36 -4.88 0.23
C ILE A 234 13.77 -5.43 0.06
N GLU A 235 14.26 -6.18 1.05
CA GLU A 235 15.56 -6.85 0.99
C GLU A 235 15.45 -8.15 0.19
N LYS A 236 16.25 -8.25 -0.88
CA LYS A 236 16.60 -9.50 -1.52
C LYS A 236 17.75 -10.13 -0.75
N LEU A 237 17.50 -11.29 -0.16
CA LEU A 237 18.54 -12.06 0.50
C LEU A 237 19.58 -12.55 -0.52
N ASN A 238 20.82 -12.69 -0.06
CA ASN A 238 21.82 -13.50 -0.77
C ASN A 238 21.46 -14.99 -0.64
N PRO A 239 21.99 -15.86 -1.51
CA PRO A 239 21.80 -17.30 -1.36
C PRO A 239 22.29 -17.79 0.02
N PRO A 240 21.69 -18.86 0.59
CA PRO A 240 22.19 -19.52 1.79
C PRO A 240 23.68 -19.85 1.70
N ILE A 241 24.38 -19.70 2.82
CA ILE A 241 25.82 -19.92 2.91
C ILE A 241 26.10 -21.31 3.48
N ASN A 242 27.32 -21.81 3.27
CA ASN A 242 27.79 -23.11 3.77
C ASN A 242 26.85 -24.27 3.41
N VAL A 243 26.36 -24.29 2.16
CA VAL A 243 25.56 -25.41 1.66
C VAL A 243 26.46 -26.63 1.54
N SER A 244 26.19 -27.67 2.33
CA SER A 244 26.92 -28.93 2.34
C SER A 244 25.98 -30.11 2.15
N VAL A 245 26.53 -31.20 1.63
CA VAL A 245 25.78 -32.44 1.40
C VAL A 245 26.56 -33.63 1.93
N SER A 246 25.88 -34.53 2.65
CA SER A 246 26.38 -35.86 2.97
C SER A 246 25.43 -36.94 2.44
N LEU A 247 25.98 -38.12 2.19
CA LEU A 247 25.23 -39.32 1.83
C LEU A 247 25.39 -40.34 2.95
N GLU A 248 24.30 -40.61 3.67
CA GLU A 248 24.28 -41.54 4.80
C GLU A 248 23.10 -42.48 4.65
N ASN A 249 23.32 -43.80 4.75
CA ASN A 249 22.25 -44.81 4.69
C ASN A 249 21.28 -44.65 3.50
N ARG A 250 21.81 -44.37 2.29
CA ARG A 250 21.03 -44.05 1.08
C ARG A 250 20.11 -42.83 1.23
N SER A 251 20.48 -41.89 2.08
CA SER A 251 19.76 -40.64 2.28
C SER A 251 20.69 -39.46 2.04
N ILE A 252 20.29 -38.53 1.17
CA ILE A 252 20.98 -37.28 0.93
C ILE A 252 20.58 -36.33 2.06
N LYS A 253 21.57 -35.90 2.86
CA LYS A 253 21.39 -34.87 3.88
C LYS A 253 22.03 -33.58 3.41
N ILE A 254 21.22 -32.53 3.28
CA ILE A 254 21.64 -31.22 2.83
C ILE A 254 21.54 -30.28 4.03
N HIS A 255 22.62 -29.56 4.32
CA HIS A 255 22.69 -28.58 5.40
C HIS A 255 23.09 -27.21 4.84
N TRP A 256 22.62 -26.14 5.46
CA TRP A 256 23.00 -24.78 5.11
C TRP A 256 22.89 -23.83 6.30
N LYS A 257 23.33 -22.59 6.13
CA LYS A 257 23.14 -21.51 7.09
C LYS A 257 22.43 -20.32 6.44
N PRO A 258 21.64 -19.54 7.22
CA PRO A 258 21.01 -18.34 6.70
C PRO A 258 22.07 -17.35 6.22
N PRO A 259 21.82 -16.63 5.11
CA PRO A 259 22.69 -15.54 4.68
C PRO A 259 22.64 -14.40 5.70
N PRO A 260 23.66 -13.54 5.78
CA PRO A 260 23.56 -12.33 6.59
C PRO A 260 22.44 -11.42 6.05
N THR A 261 21.73 -10.75 6.97
CA THR A 261 20.50 -10.03 6.63
C THR A 261 20.29 -8.78 7.49
N ILE A 262 19.42 -7.87 7.02
CA ILE A 262 18.94 -6.76 7.83
C ILE A 262 17.92 -7.27 8.86
N GLY A 263 18.24 -7.14 10.15
CA GLY A 263 17.35 -7.53 11.24
C GLY A 263 17.69 -8.87 11.86
N SER A 264 16.66 -9.63 12.26
CA SER A 264 16.87 -10.92 12.92
C SER A 264 17.38 -11.96 11.93
N ALA A 265 18.48 -12.61 12.29
CA ALA A 265 19.03 -13.77 11.62
C ALA A 265 18.58 -15.10 12.28
N SER A 266 17.53 -15.06 13.11
CA SER A 266 16.97 -16.25 13.73
C SER A 266 16.49 -17.24 12.66
N ASN A 267 16.77 -18.53 12.87
CA ASN A 267 16.50 -19.60 11.92
C ASN A 267 15.02 -19.68 11.51
N ASN A 268 14.12 -19.46 12.46
CA ASN A 268 12.68 -19.47 12.25
C ASN A 268 12.17 -18.28 11.40
N CYS A 269 12.99 -17.27 11.11
CA CYS A 269 12.58 -16.13 10.27
C CYS A 269 12.52 -16.47 8.77
N PHE A 270 13.13 -17.57 8.34
CA PHE A 270 13.37 -17.88 6.94
C PHE A 270 12.51 -19.06 6.46
N MET A 271 12.16 -19.01 5.19
CA MET A 271 11.66 -20.15 4.42
C MET A 271 12.68 -20.46 3.33
N TYR A 272 12.97 -21.74 3.15
CA TYR A 272 13.91 -22.22 2.15
C TYR A 272 13.20 -23.00 1.05
N GLN A 273 13.84 -23.04 -0.10
CA GLN A 273 13.52 -23.99 -1.17
C GLN A 273 14.74 -24.79 -1.53
N VAL A 274 14.55 -26.10 -1.66
CA VAL A 274 15.59 -27.05 -2.06
C VAL A 274 15.25 -27.58 -3.44
N LYS A 275 16.23 -27.55 -4.33
CA LYS A 275 16.17 -28.12 -5.68
C LYS A 275 17.22 -29.21 -5.79
N ILE A 276 16.78 -30.43 -6.09
CA ILE A 276 17.64 -31.59 -6.38
C ILE A 276 17.41 -31.97 -7.86
N THR A 277 18.45 -32.36 -8.58
CA THR A 277 18.37 -32.80 -9.99
C THR A 277 17.25 -33.81 -10.20
N ASP A 278 16.43 -33.61 -11.23
CA ASP A 278 15.27 -34.45 -11.60
C ASP A 278 14.14 -34.52 -10.53
N HIS A 279 14.16 -33.67 -9.51
CA HIS A 279 13.14 -33.64 -8.44
C HIS A 279 12.37 -32.31 -8.40
N LYS A 280 11.17 -32.37 -7.82
CA LYS A 280 10.36 -31.17 -7.55
C LYS A 280 11.01 -30.31 -6.47
N ILE A 281 10.85 -29.00 -6.59
CA ILE A 281 11.29 -28.05 -5.57
C ILE A 281 10.44 -28.24 -4.32
N VAL A 282 11.08 -28.31 -3.15
CA VAL A 282 10.42 -28.50 -1.85
C VAL A 282 10.64 -27.28 -0.97
N ASN A 283 9.59 -26.83 -0.28
CA ASN A 283 9.68 -25.78 0.73
C ASN A 283 10.12 -26.39 2.07
N VAL A 284 11.08 -25.76 2.74
CA VAL A 284 11.69 -26.25 3.98
C VAL A 284 11.82 -25.10 4.97
N ALA A 285 11.35 -25.27 6.20
CA ALA A 285 11.45 -24.26 7.27
C ALA A 285 12.69 -24.43 8.17
N ALA A 286 13.45 -25.51 7.97
CA ALA A 286 14.65 -25.82 8.72
C ALA A 286 15.91 -25.53 7.90
N GLU A 287 17.06 -25.42 8.57
CA GLU A 287 18.40 -25.30 7.96
C GLU A 287 18.97 -26.64 7.44
N LYS A 288 18.09 -27.63 7.25
CA LYS A 288 18.44 -28.96 6.77
C LYS A 288 17.29 -29.59 6.00
N TYR A 289 17.63 -30.43 5.04
CA TYR A 289 16.67 -31.27 4.31
C TYR A 289 17.26 -32.65 4.08
N GLU A 290 16.42 -33.67 4.22
CA GLU A 290 16.80 -35.06 4.03
C GLU A 290 15.94 -35.68 2.91
N TYR A 291 16.60 -36.35 1.98
CA TYR A 291 15.96 -36.98 0.83
C TYR A 291 16.40 -38.44 0.65
N PRO A 292 15.51 -39.42 0.80
CA PRO A 292 15.83 -40.83 0.61
C PRO A 292 16.03 -41.15 -0.88
N LEU A 293 17.15 -41.80 -1.21
CA LEU A 293 17.45 -42.28 -2.55
C LEU A 293 16.79 -43.64 -2.79
N HIS A 294 15.79 -43.66 -3.68
CA HIS A 294 15.11 -44.88 -4.09
C HIS A 294 15.74 -45.56 -5.32
N ARG A 295 16.66 -44.89 -6.03
CA ARG A 295 17.33 -45.41 -7.24
C ARG A 295 18.84 -45.14 -7.20
N PRO A 296 19.71 -46.08 -7.64
CA PRO A 296 21.14 -45.89 -7.61
C PRO A 296 21.66 -44.87 -8.64
N ALA A 297 22.77 -44.22 -8.25
CA ALA A 297 23.77 -43.50 -9.03
C ALA A 297 23.32 -42.71 -10.28
N LYS A 298 22.70 -41.54 -10.05
CA LYS A 298 22.87 -40.38 -10.95
C LYS A 298 23.74 -39.33 -10.26
N LYS A 299 24.46 -38.53 -11.05
CA LYS A 299 25.08 -37.30 -10.55
C LYS A 299 23.97 -36.35 -10.14
N TYR A 300 23.74 -36.21 -8.84
CA TYR A 300 22.77 -35.24 -8.32
C TYR A 300 23.48 -33.91 -8.04
N THR A 301 22.76 -32.82 -8.25
CA THR A 301 23.14 -31.49 -7.78
C THR A 301 22.04 -30.97 -6.87
N ALA A 302 22.44 -30.38 -5.75
CA ALA A 302 21.54 -29.70 -4.84
C ALA A 302 21.79 -28.18 -4.88
N GLN A 303 20.72 -27.40 -4.84
CA GLN A 303 20.76 -25.95 -4.68
C GLN A 303 19.72 -25.54 -3.64
N VAL A 304 20.02 -24.49 -2.89
CA VAL A 304 19.12 -23.94 -1.87
C VAL A 304 18.94 -22.44 -2.11
N ARG A 305 17.72 -21.93 -1.92
CA ARG A 305 17.44 -20.49 -1.87
C ARG A 305 16.59 -20.15 -0.66
N ALA A 306 16.60 -18.90 -0.25
CA ALA A 306 15.89 -18.43 0.94
C ALA A 306 15.01 -17.21 0.65
N LYS A 307 13.98 -17.04 1.46
CA LYS A 307 13.26 -15.78 1.63
C LYS A 307 12.90 -15.58 3.10
N LYS A 308 12.53 -14.35 3.46
CA LYS A 308 11.97 -14.07 4.79
C LYS A 308 10.48 -14.39 4.81
N GLU A 309 10.04 -15.05 5.87
CA GLU A 309 8.64 -15.50 5.99
C GLU A 309 8.04 -15.10 7.34
N VAL A 310 8.51 -15.68 8.44
CA VAL A 310 7.83 -15.60 9.75
C VAL A 310 8.02 -14.24 10.42
N CYS A 311 9.27 -13.79 10.60
CA CYS A 311 9.56 -12.55 11.33
C CYS A 311 9.15 -11.31 10.54
N ILE A 312 9.28 -11.38 9.22
CA ILE A 312 8.86 -10.33 8.30
C ILE A 312 8.57 -10.98 6.95
N ARG A 313 7.30 -11.02 6.57
CA ARG A 313 6.90 -11.61 5.30
C ARG A 313 7.44 -10.79 4.14
N ASN A 314 8.20 -11.45 3.26
CA ASN A 314 8.77 -10.89 2.05
C ASN A 314 8.57 -11.91 0.92
N GLU A 315 8.14 -11.46 -0.25
CA GLU A 315 7.88 -12.34 -1.41
C GLU A 315 9.11 -12.50 -2.32
N ILE A 316 10.20 -11.78 -2.03
CA ILE A 316 11.43 -11.81 -2.81
C ILE A 316 12.29 -13.01 -2.38
N TRP A 317 12.51 -13.95 -3.30
CA TRP A 317 13.46 -15.04 -3.15
C TRP A 317 14.89 -14.58 -3.44
N SER A 318 15.87 -15.16 -2.72
CA SER A 318 17.27 -15.10 -3.12
C SER A 318 17.47 -15.80 -4.46
N ASP A 319 18.63 -15.56 -5.07
CA ASP A 319 19.13 -16.46 -6.10
C ASP A 319 19.39 -17.85 -5.49
N TRP A 320 19.51 -18.85 -6.35
CA TRP A 320 19.93 -20.18 -5.93
C TRP A 320 21.39 -20.15 -5.49
N SER A 321 21.73 -20.97 -4.49
CA SER A 321 23.14 -21.23 -4.16
C SER A 321 23.86 -21.85 -5.36
N GLU A 322 25.19 -21.77 -5.34
CA GLU A 322 26.00 -22.59 -6.22
C GLU A 322 25.63 -24.07 -6.06
N PRO A 323 25.64 -24.85 -7.15
CA PRO A 323 25.27 -26.26 -7.11
C PRO A 323 26.33 -27.09 -6.39
N VAL A 324 25.91 -27.83 -5.36
CA VAL A 324 26.74 -28.85 -4.71
C VAL A 324 26.50 -30.20 -5.39
N ILE A 325 27.59 -30.84 -5.83
CA ILE A 325 27.55 -32.13 -6.54
C ILE A 325 27.57 -33.25 -5.51
N ILE A 326 26.73 -34.26 -5.74
CA ILE A 326 26.58 -35.44 -4.90
C ILE A 326 27.08 -36.63 -5.72
N HIS A 327 28.17 -37.25 -5.24
CA HIS A 327 28.73 -38.47 -5.81
C HIS A 327 28.36 -39.66 -4.94
N ASP A 328 27.91 -40.74 -5.57
CA ASP A 328 27.80 -42.05 -4.93
C ASP A 328 29.20 -42.68 -4.89
N GLY A 329 30.04 -42.20 -3.97
CA GLY A 329 31.40 -42.70 -3.78
C GLY A 329 31.45 -43.72 -2.64
N LYS A 330 31.68 -45.00 -2.96
CA LYS A 330 32.20 -45.96 -1.98
C LYS A 330 33.39 -45.33 -1.26
N LEU A 331 33.36 -45.32 0.08
CA LEU A 331 34.56 -45.16 0.90
C LEU A 331 35.58 -46.24 0.49
N SER A 332 36.54 -45.89 -0.34
CA SER A 332 37.77 -46.67 -0.47
C SER A 332 38.79 -46.09 0.52
N CYS A 333 38.94 -46.74 1.66
CA CYS A 333 40.10 -46.55 2.52
C CYS A 333 41.35 -46.89 1.71
N ILE A 334 42.20 -45.91 1.44
CA ILE A 334 43.55 -46.14 0.93
C ILE A 334 44.39 -46.49 2.17
N TYR A 335 44.68 -47.78 2.36
CA TYR A 335 45.80 -48.19 3.20
C TYR A 335 47.09 -47.84 2.45
N HIS A 336 47.88 -46.93 3.01
CA HIS A 336 49.29 -46.85 2.65
C HIS A 336 50.02 -47.99 3.36
N SER A 337 50.73 -48.79 2.56
CA SER A 337 51.70 -49.80 3.02
C SER A 337 53.06 -49.17 3.21
#